data_AF-A0A3N5WVA8-F1
#
_entry.id   AF-A0A3N5WVA8-F1
#
_cell.length_a   1.000
_cell.length_b   1.000
_cell.length_c   1.000
_cell.angle_alpha   90.00
_cell.angle_beta   90.00
_cell.angle_gamma   90.00
#
_symmetry.space_group_name_H-M   'P 1'
#
loop_
_entity.id
_entity.type
_entity.pdbx_description
1 polymer ?
#
loop_
_entity_poly.entity_id
_entity_poly.type
_entity_poly.pdbx_seq_one_letter_code
_entity_poly.pdbx_strand_id
1 'polypeptide(L)'
;VIETVDEALPELVKLKPDVLIITGDHSTPAKLKSHSWHPVPFLFWAPDTIRADTQTQFGERCCAMGGLGTINSLEAMPLALAHAQRLTKYGA
;
A
#
# COMPACT_ATOMS: atom_id res chain seq x y z
N VAL A 1 -17.93 -3.99 -1.22
CA VAL A 1 -16.83 -3.07 -0.84
C VAL A 1 -15.60 -3.33 -1.68
N ILE A 2 -14.98 -4.53 -1.63
CA ILE A 2 -13.75 -4.81 -2.40
C ILE A 2 -13.92 -4.54 -3.90
N GLU A 3 -14.90 -5.16 -4.55
CA GLU A 3 -15.16 -4.96 -5.99
C GLU A 3 -15.55 -3.52 -6.33
N THR A 4 -16.36 -2.87 -5.48
CA THR A 4 -16.75 -1.47 -5.65
C THR A 4 -15.55 -0.51 -5.57
N VAL A 5 -14.57 -0.80 -4.71
CA VAL A 5 -13.32 -0.03 -4.64
C VAL A 5 -12.50 -0.25 -5.90
N ASP A 6 -12.39 -1.50 -6.37
CA ASP A 6 -11.67 -1.84 -7.61
C ASP A 6 -12.24 -1.11 -8.83
N GLU A 7 -13.58 -1.08 -8.97
CA GLU A 7 -14.29 -0.33 -10.02
C GLU A 7 -14.00 1.17 -9.98
N ALA A 8 -13.71 1.74 -8.80
CA ALA A 8 -13.40 3.16 -8.64
C ALA A 8 -11.92 3.50 -8.88
N LEU A 9 -11.01 2.52 -8.83
CA LEU A 9 -9.56 2.75 -8.98
C LEU A 9 -9.19 3.47 -10.29
N PRO A 10 -9.77 3.16 -11.46
CA PRO A 10 -9.43 3.86 -12.70
C PRO A 10 -9.61 5.39 -12.62
N GLU A 11 -10.63 5.88 -11.93
CA GLU A 11 -10.85 7.33 -11.76
C GLU A 11 -9.77 7.96 -10.87
N LEU A 12 -9.28 7.25 -9.84
CA LEU A 12 -8.17 7.71 -9.01
C LEU A 12 -6.86 7.73 -9.80
N VAL A 13 -6.59 6.71 -10.60
CA VAL A 13 -5.37 6.62 -11.43
C VAL A 13 -5.34 7.71 -12.51
N LYS A 14 -6.50 8.12 -13.05
CA LYS A 14 -6.61 9.25 -14.00
C LYS A 14 -6.12 10.58 -13.43
N LEU A 15 -6.12 10.74 -12.10
CA LEU A 15 -5.56 11.92 -11.43
C LEU A 15 -4.03 11.98 -11.51
N LYS A 16 -3.38 10.93 -12.02
CA LYS A 16 -1.92 10.80 -12.18
C LYS A 16 -1.18 11.11 -10.86
N PRO A 17 -1.47 10.37 -9.77
CA PRO A 17 -0.74 10.56 -8.53
C PRO A 17 0.73 10.17 -8.70
N ASP A 18 1.65 10.86 -8.02
CA ASP A 18 3.06 10.43 -7.94
C ASP A 18 3.20 9.13 -7.15
N VAL A 19 2.35 8.96 -6.13
CA VAL A 19 2.28 7.80 -5.25
C VAL A 19 0.82 7.41 -4.99
N LEU A 20 0.50 6.13 -5.13
CA LEU A 20 -0.78 5.52 -4.76
C LEU A 20 -0.53 4.43 -3.71
N ILE A 21 -1.24 4.49 -2.59
CA ILE A 21 -1.17 3.49 -1.52
C ILE A 21 -2.56 2.89 -1.33
N ILE A 22 -2.65 1.56 -1.30
CA ILE A 22 -3.89 0.82 -1.03
C ILE A 22 -3.63 -0.15 0.12
N THR A 23 -4.42 -0.04 1.18
CA THR A 23 -4.36 -0.91 2.36
C THR A 23 -5.68 -0.84 3.15
N GLY A 24 -5.87 -1.77 4.08
CA GLY A 24 -6.81 -1.59 5.19
C GLY A 24 -6.16 -0.86 6.36
N ASP A 25 -6.98 -0.36 7.29
CA ASP A 25 -6.53 0.15 8.60
C ASP A 25 -6.33 -0.99 9.61
N HIS A 26 -7.13 -2.06 9.49
CA HIS A 26 -7.00 -3.29 10.29
C HIS A 26 -7.60 -4.52 9.60
N SER A 27 -7.25 -5.71 10.10
CA SER A 27 -7.85 -6.98 9.66
C SER A 27 -9.12 -7.30 10.44
N THR A 28 -10.23 -7.58 9.74
CA THR A 28 -11.51 -8.04 10.34
C THR A 28 -11.94 -9.38 9.73
N PRO A 29 -11.33 -10.51 10.12
CA PRO A 29 -11.63 -11.82 9.54
C PRO A 29 -13.08 -12.23 9.80
N ALA A 30 -13.79 -12.66 8.75
CA ALA A 30 -15.21 -13.05 8.83
C ALA A 30 -15.48 -14.14 9.88
N LYS A 31 -14.53 -15.07 10.09
CA LYS A 31 -14.63 -16.11 11.12
C LYS A 31 -14.57 -15.56 12.55
N LEU A 32 -13.84 -14.48 12.78
CA LEU A 32 -13.69 -13.86 14.10
C LEU A 32 -14.79 -12.85 14.40
N LYS A 33 -15.36 -12.21 13.36
CA LYS A 33 -16.36 -11.12 13.49
C LYS A 33 -15.88 -9.96 14.38
N SER A 34 -14.57 -9.80 14.49
CA SER A 34 -13.90 -8.77 15.28
C SER A 34 -12.58 -8.40 14.62
N HIS A 35 -12.02 -7.28 15.05
CA HIS A 35 -10.69 -6.88 14.62
C HIS A 35 -9.66 -7.89 15.14
N SER A 36 -8.59 -8.06 14.39
CA SER A 36 -7.50 -8.97 14.71
C SER A 36 -6.14 -8.32 14.48
N TRP A 37 -5.11 -8.93 15.04
CA TRP A 37 -3.72 -8.50 14.96
C TRP A 37 -3.03 -8.89 13.64
N HIS A 38 -3.72 -9.60 12.74
CA HIS A 38 -3.13 -10.03 11.47
C HIS A 38 -2.73 -8.80 10.64
N PRO A 39 -1.57 -8.84 9.97
CA PRO A 39 -1.17 -7.76 9.07
C PRO A 39 -2.18 -7.62 7.94
N VAL A 40 -2.29 -6.41 7.40
CA VAL A 40 -3.14 -6.09 6.25
C VAL A 40 -2.31 -6.09 4.95
N PRO A 41 -2.91 -6.48 3.81
CA PRO A 41 -2.27 -6.29 2.51
C PRO A 41 -1.95 -4.80 2.29
N PHE A 42 -0.72 -4.50 1.87
CA PHE A 42 -0.25 -3.15 1.65
C PHE A 42 0.38 -3.06 0.26
N LEU A 43 -0.24 -2.26 -0.63
CA LEU A 43 0.26 -1.96 -1.96
C LEU A 43 0.78 -0.53 -1.98
N PHE A 44 2.00 -0.37 -2.47
CA PHE A 44 2.66 0.92 -2.63
C PHE A 44 3.12 1.06 -4.08
N TRP A 45 2.49 1.98 -4.80
CA TRP A 45 2.77 2.23 -6.20
C TRP A 45 3.38 3.62 -6.36
N ALA A 46 4.58 3.69 -6.91
CA ALA A 46 5.29 4.94 -7.23
C ALA A 46 6.20 4.69 -8.44
N PRO A 47 5.68 4.75 -9.67
CA PRO A 47 6.31 4.17 -10.87
C PRO A 47 7.69 4.75 -11.18
N ASP A 48 7.93 6.01 -10.81
CA ASP A 48 9.19 6.70 -11.11
C ASP A 48 10.33 6.33 -10.15
N THR A 49 10.03 5.79 -8.96
CA THR A 49 11.02 5.63 -7.88
C THR A 49 10.97 4.28 -7.17
N ILE A 50 9.88 3.52 -7.28
CA ILE A 50 9.73 2.23 -6.60
C ILE A 50 10.62 1.17 -7.25
N ARG A 51 11.16 0.26 -6.43
CA ARG A 51 11.76 -0.98 -6.92
C ARG A 51 10.68 -2.04 -6.96
N ALA A 52 10.12 -2.30 -8.15
CA ALA A 52 9.06 -3.28 -8.32
C ALA A 52 9.52 -4.68 -7.91
N ASP A 53 8.64 -5.40 -7.19
CA ASP A 53 8.80 -6.82 -6.93
C ASP A 53 8.17 -7.65 -8.06
N THR A 54 8.04 -8.96 -7.84
CA THR A 54 7.50 -9.91 -8.83
C THR A 54 5.99 -10.16 -8.69
N GLN A 55 5.33 -9.55 -7.71
CA GLN A 55 3.91 -9.79 -7.44
C GLN A 55 3.03 -9.05 -8.45
N THR A 56 2.01 -9.75 -8.96
CA THR A 56 1.09 -9.23 -9.98
C THR A 56 -0.37 -9.21 -9.52
N GLN A 57 -0.61 -9.55 -8.26
CA GLN A 57 -1.93 -9.63 -7.65
C GLN A 57 -1.91 -8.99 -6.26
N PHE A 58 -3.03 -8.39 -5.87
CA PHE A 58 -3.20 -7.79 -4.55
C PHE A 58 -4.03 -8.72 -3.65
N GLY A 59 -3.48 -9.05 -2.49
CA GLY A 59 -4.10 -9.96 -1.51
C GLY A 59 -3.08 -10.43 -0.48
N GLU A 60 -3.56 -11.06 0.60
CA GLU A 60 -2.75 -11.38 1.79
C GLU A 60 -1.50 -12.21 1.45
N ARG A 61 -1.66 -13.24 0.60
CA ARG A 61 -0.54 -14.14 0.24
C ARG A 61 0.49 -13.48 -0.66
N CYS A 62 0.04 -12.71 -1.65
CA CYS A 62 0.93 -12.01 -2.58
C CYS A 62 1.70 -10.91 -1.84
N CYS A 63 1.03 -10.12 -1.01
CA CYS A 63 1.67 -9.07 -0.20
C CYS A 63 2.66 -9.65 0.83
N ALA A 64 2.40 -10.83 1.39
CA ALA A 64 3.35 -11.50 2.28
C ALA A 64 4.68 -11.87 1.59
N MET A 65 4.67 -12.00 0.26
CA MET A 65 5.84 -12.26 -0.58
C MET A 65 6.33 -11.01 -1.33
N GLY A 66 5.73 -9.86 -1.07
CA GLY A 66 6.08 -8.59 -1.70
C GLY A 66 7.42 -8.04 -1.22
N GLY A 67 8.07 -7.23 -2.04
CA GLY A 67 9.42 -6.70 -1.80
C GLY A 67 9.50 -5.72 -0.63
N LEU A 68 8.37 -5.13 -0.20
CA LEU A 68 8.31 -4.24 0.95
C LEU A 68 8.36 -5.00 2.28
N GLY A 69 8.01 -6.29 2.29
CA GLY A 69 7.83 -7.07 3.51
C GLY A 69 6.72 -6.51 4.40
N THR A 70 6.86 -6.73 5.71
CA THR A 70 5.93 -6.21 6.72
C THR A 70 6.51 -4.94 7.35
N ILE A 71 5.82 -3.81 7.19
CA ILE A 71 6.21 -2.50 7.75
C ILE A 71 5.24 -2.02 8.83
N ASN A 72 5.67 -1.06 9.64
CA ASN A 72 4.76 -0.38 10.55
C ASN A 72 3.90 0.63 9.78
N SER A 73 2.61 0.73 10.11
CA SER A 73 1.68 1.63 9.40
C SER A 73 2.12 3.12 9.45
N LEU A 74 2.82 3.54 10.51
CA LEU A 74 3.38 4.88 10.63
C LEU A 74 4.46 5.19 9.59
N GLU A 75 5.07 4.18 8.97
CA GLU A 75 6.09 4.36 7.94
C GLU A 75 5.49 4.68 6.57
N ALA A 76 4.18 4.46 6.37
CA ALA A 76 3.51 4.65 5.09
C ALA A 76 3.63 6.10 4.56
N MET A 77 3.38 7.10 5.41
CA MET A 77 3.42 8.52 5.00
C MET A 77 4.86 9.02 4.76
N PRO A 78 5.86 8.74 5.62
CA PRO A 78 7.25 9.05 5.31
C PRO A 78 7.72 8.41 3.99
N LEU A 79 7.39 7.14 3.74
CA LEU A 79 7.72 6.48 2.47
C LEU A 79 7.02 7.16 1.28
N ALA A 80 5.74 7.52 1.42
CA ALA A 80 4.99 8.26 0.39
C ALA A 80 5.69 9.57 0.02
N LEU A 81 6.08 10.36 1.02
CA LEU A 81 6.77 11.62 0.81
C LEU A 81 8.17 11.42 0.19
N ALA A 82 8.89 10.36 0.56
CA ALA A 82 10.18 10.02 -0.05
C ALA A 82 10.02 9.71 -1.55
N HIS A 83 9.07 8.84 -1.90
CA HIS A 83 8.80 8.44 -3.28
C HIS A 83 8.23 9.57 -4.14
N ALA A 84 7.47 10.48 -3.54
CA ALA A 84 6.97 11.71 -4.17
C ALA A 84 8.03 12.83 -4.25
N GLN A 85 9.27 12.60 -3.79
CA GLN A 85 10.34 13.60 -3.72
C GLN A 85 9.97 14.86 -2.92
N ARG A 86 9.17 14.70 -1.86
CA ARG A 86 8.70 15.77 -0.97
C ARG A 86 9.42 15.82 0.38
N LEU A 87 10.43 14.97 0.58
CA LEU A 87 11.30 15.04 1.75
C LEU A 87 12.54 15.89 1.48
N THR A 88 12.92 16.67 2.48
CA THR A 88 14.23 17.34 2.50
C THR A 88 15.22 16.45 3.23
N LYS A 89 16.44 16.34 2.71
CA LYS A 89 17.52 15.62 3.36
C LYS A 89 17.84 16.27 4.71
N TYR A 90 17.88 15.46 5.77
CA TYR A 90 18.28 15.93 7.10
C TYR A 90 19.77 15.67 7.30
N GLY A 91 20.56 16.74 7.40
CA GLY A 91 22.02 16.68 7.47
C GLY A 91 22.68 16.37 6.13
N ALA A 92 24.00 16.64 6.06
CA ALA A 92 24.89 16.51 4.91
C ALA A 92 24.54 17.34 3.66
#